data_AF-A0A431M6B7-F1
#
_entry.id   AF-A0A431M6B7-F1
#
_cell.length_a   1.000
_cell.length_b   1.000
_cell.length_c   1.000
_cell.angle_alpha   90.00
_cell.angle_beta   90.00
_cell.angle_gamma   90.00
#
_symmetry.space_group_name_H-M   'P 1'
#
loop_
_entity.id
_entity.type
_entity.pdbx_description
1 polymer ?
#
loop_
_entity_poly.entity_id
_entity_poly.type
_entity_poly.pdbx_seq_one_letter_code
_entity_poly.pdbx_strand_id
1 'polypeptide(L)'
;MRPTYEPWLVLLSLLMAFQASYVGLHLARKIGLAQGMRRRILISMSALSMALAIWTMHFVGMLAVHLPVPIDFLVLPTLLSFLICVLVVGGAVFAMGTGVPTLHRIGVAAVLMGAGIVSMHYMGMYALHSSVNMAHDPALVVASIVVGVAASGLSLWLAFVGATWRSTVMSAAIMALAISAMHYTAMAGFQIVSLCEPDKIGAAPVLSQNLLAIIVAVVAFVVSGLFLLTLVPEGGLAASVIPAAPAMQPATANLQPAPEDARDTPAAADRDPVSSLHRILPVEKNGRRSNMPVWRLFAVQAQAHYTLLFDGETTWFCPLSISEVESILDSSTFARVHRSHIINLDRFTFVRRSGGDGMFEVMGDIPYNVPVARARRGWLKQQLQHRVSIVK
;
A
#
# COMPACT_ATOMS: atom_id res chain seq x y z
N MET A 1 2.31 -39.13 22.77
CA MET A 1 3.35 -39.11 21.70
C MET A 1 3.51 -37.67 21.25
N ARG A 2 4.73 -37.22 20.93
CA ARG A 2 4.93 -35.88 20.36
C ARG A 2 4.43 -35.88 18.90
N PRO A 3 3.66 -34.88 18.46
CA PRO A 3 3.20 -34.80 17.07
C PRO A 3 4.42 -34.73 16.13
N THR A 4 4.43 -35.56 15.10
CA THR A 4 5.42 -35.51 14.02
C THR A 4 4.85 -34.71 12.86
N TYR A 5 5.70 -33.93 12.20
CA TYR A 5 5.29 -33.04 11.12
C TYR A 5 5.96 -33.40 9.82
N GLU A 6 5.22 -33.31 8.71
CA GLU A 6 5.77 -33.35 7.36
C GLU A 6 6.47 -32.00 7.08
N PRO A 7 7.80 -31.98 6.91
CA PRO A 7 8.54 -30.72 6.87
C PRO A 7 8.20 -29.83 5.67
N TRP A 8 7.78 -30.38 4.53
CA TRP A 8 7.51 -29.58 3.32
C TRP A 8 6.18 -28.83 3.44
N LEU A 9 5.18 -29.41 4.09
CA LEU A 9 3.91 -28.77 4.42
C LEU A 9 4.11 -27.70 5.49
N VAL A 10 5.00 -27.92 6.48
CA VAL A 10 5.40 -26.86 7.42
C VAL A 10 6.00 -25.67 6.65
N LEU A 11 6.96 -25.94 5.76
CA LEU A 11 7.58 -24.88 4.94
C LEU A 11 6.54 -24.19 4.04
N LEU A 12 5.64 -24.95 3.40
CA LEU A 12 4.56 -24.42 2.58
C LEU A 12 3.64 -23.51 3.38
N SER A 13 3.28 -23.89 4.61
CA SER A 13 2.43 -23.08 5.50
C SER A 13 3.06 -21.71 5.80
N LEU A 14 4.39 -21.69 6.05
CA LEU A 14 5.17 -20.48 6.28
C LEU A 14 5.23 -19.60 5.02
N LEU A 15 5.47 -20.20 3.85
CA LEU A 15 5.50 -19.48 2.57
C LEU A 15 4.14 -18.85 2.25
N MET A 16 3.06 -19.60 2.45
CA MET A 16 1.69 -19.15 2.27
C MET A 16 1.34 -17.99 3.20
N ALA A 17 1.67 -18.13 4.49
CA ALA A 17 1.52 -17.07 5.46
C ALA A 17 2.27 -15.81 5.05
N PHE A 18 3.51 -15.95 4.56
CA PHE A 18 4.34 -14.84 4.11
C PHE A 18 3.76 -14.12 2.90
N GLN A 19 3.42 -14.84 1.83
CA GLN A 19 2.90 -14.25 0.59
C GLN A 19 1.60 -13.49 0.82
N ALA A 20 0.63 -14.11 1.49
CA ALA A 20 -0.66 -13.49 1.76
C ALA A 20 -0.54 -12.34 2.78
N SER A 21 0.36 -12.42 3.77
CA SER A 21 0.65 -11.31 4.68
C SER A 21 1.30 -10.14 3.94
N TYR A 22 2.22 -10.42 3.01
CA TYR A 22 2.85 -9.38 2.19
C TYR A 22 1.83 -8.63 1.36
N VAL A 23 0.96 -9.35 0.62
CA VAL A 23 -0.12 -8.73 -0.16
C VAL A 23 -1.03 -7.90 0.74
N GLY A 24 -1.44 -8.45 1.88
CA GLY A 24 -2.31 -7.78 2.86
C GLY A 24 -1.71 -6.48 3.39
N LEU A 25 -0.47 -6.53 3.87
CA LEU A 25 0.25 -5.37 4.41
C LEU A 25 0.60 -4.34 3.32
N HIS A 26 0.97 -4.80 2.12
CA HIS A 26 1.23 -3.93 0.97
C HIS A 26 -0.02 -3.10 0.61
N LEU A 27 -1.19 -3.74 0.56
CA LEU A 27 -2.46 -3.06 0.34
C LEU A 27 -2.83 -2.14 1.51
N ALA A 28 -2.57 -2.59 2.75
CA ALA A 28 -2.90 -1.82 3.96
C ALA A 28 -2.20 -0.45 3.98
N ARG A 29 -0.94 -0.41 3.55
CA ARG A 29 -0.16 0.84 3.46
C ARG A 29 -0.73 1.84 2.47
N LYS A 30 -1.44 1.39 1.43
CA LYS A 30 -2.09 2.26 0.44
C LYS A 30 -3.39 2.88 0.97
N ILE A 31 -3.95 2.40 2.08
CA ILE A 31 -5.25 2.85 2.62
C ILE A 31 -5.20 4.33 3.04
N GLY A 32 -4.12 4.77 3.69
CA GLY A 32 -4.02 6.14 4.22
C GLY A 32 -4.06 7.24 3.17
N LEU A 33 -3.70 6.92 1.93
CA LEU A 33 -3.74 7.84 0.78
C LEU A 33 -5.02 7.70 -0.07
N ALA A 34 -5.83 6.70 0.18
CA ALA A 34 -7.02 6.41 -0.62
C ALA A 34 -8.27 7.08 -0.06
N GLN A 35 -9.17 7.49 -0.95
CA GLN A 35 -10.46 8.10 -0.60
C GLN A 35 -11.64 7.32 -1.22
N GLY A 36 -12.83 7.55 -0.68
CA GLY A 36 -14.09 6.98 -1.20
C GLY A 36 -14.07 5.46 -1.36
N MET A 37 -14.50 4.99 -2.53
CA MET A 37 -14.60 3.56 -2.85
C MET A 37 -13.25 2.84 -2.84
N ARG A 38 -12.19 3.49 -3.34
CA ARG A 38 -10.85 2.90 -3.39
C ARG A 38 -10.35 2.52 -1.99
N ARG A 39 -10.64 3.35 -0.98
CA ARG A 39 -10.29 3.07 0.41
C ARG A 39 -11.02 1.83 0.93
N ARG A 40 -12.32 1.70 0.64
CA ARG A 40 -13.13 0.53 1.03
C ARG A 40 -12.59 -0.75 0.40
N ILE A 41 -12.29 -0.72 -0.90
CA ILE A 41 -11.70 -1.86 -1.62
C ILE A 41 -10.35 -2.26 -1.00
N LEU A 42 -9.47 -1.30 -0.71
CA LEU A 42 -8.17 -1.59 -0.10
C LEU A 42 -8.28 -2.19 1.29
N ILE A 43 -9.20 -1.70 2.13
CA ILE A 43 -9.48 -2.27 3.45
C ILE A 43 -9.98 -3.71 3.29
N SER A 44 -10.97 -3.94 2.43
CA SER A 44 -11.55 -5.27 2.22
C SER A 44 -10.53 -6.26 1.67
N MET A 45 -9.76 -5.89 0.65
CA MET A 45 -8.74 -6.75 0.05
C MET A 45 -7.57 -7.03 1.00
N SER A 46 -7.16 -6.03 1.78
CA SER A 46 -6.13 -6.20 2.81
C SER A 46 -6.60 -7.15 3.91
N ALA A 47 -7.82 -6.95 4.44
CA ALA A 47 -8.42 -7.82 5.44
C ALA A 47 -8.57 -9.27 4.95
N LEU A 48 -9.08 -9.45 3.72
CA LEU A 48 -9.23 -10.76 3.10
C LEU A 48 -7.87 -11.45 2.91
N SER A 49 -6.87 -10.74 2.41
CA SER A 49 -5.52 -11.29 2.23
C SER A 49 -4.88 -11.69 3.56
N MET A 50 -5.02 -10.88 4.60
CA MET A 50 -4.51 -11.20 5.93
C MET A 50 -5.25 -12.41 6.54
N ALA A 51 -6.58 -12.48 6.40
CA ALA A 51 -7.35 -13.64 6.86
C ALA A 51 -6.96 -14.91 6.09
N LEU A 52 -6.71 -14.82 4.78
CA LEU A 52 -6.19 -15.93 3.98
C LEU A 52 -4.81 -16.36 4.46
N ALA A 53 -3.92 -15.44 4.82
CA ALA A 53 -2.61 -15.78 5.39
C ALA A 53 -2.74 -16.64 6.65
N ILE A 54 -3.62 -16.23 7.56
CA ILE A 54 -3.83 -16.94 8.83
C ILE A 54 -4.50 -18.30 8.56
N TRP A 55 -5.59 -18.31 7.78
CA TRP A 55 -6.40 -19.50 7.49
C TRP A 55 -5.63 -20.56 6.72
N THR A 56 -4.96 -20.18 5.63
CA THR A 56 -4.17 -21.12 4.84
C THR A 56 -3.00 -21.69 5.66
N MET A 57 -2.30 -20.87 6.43
CA MET A 57 -1.23 -21.36 7.30
C MET A 57 -1.77 -22.41 8.28
N HIS A 58 -2.88 -22.13 8.96
CA HIS A 58 -3.47 -23.08 9.92
C HIS A 58 -3.84 -24.40 9.26
N PHE A 59 -4.59 -24.40 8.16
CA PHE A 59 -5.03 -25.65 7.54
C PHE A 59 -3.90 -26.41 6.84
N VAL A 60 -2.93 -25.74 6.21
CA VAL A 60 -1.70 -26.40 5.75
C VAL A 60 -0.92 -26.99 6.94
N GLY A 61 -0.84 -26.27 8.06
CA GLY A 61 -0.21 -26.74 9.29
C GLY A 61 -0.91 -27.96 9.89
N MET A 62 -2.25 -28.01 9.83
CA MET A 62 -3.04 -29.18 10.21
C MET A 62 -2.86 -30.35 9.24
N LEU A 63 -2.66 -30.10 7.95
CA LEU A 63 -2.29 -31.14 6.99
C LEU A 63 -0.86 -31.67 7.21
N ALA A 64 0.02 -30.85 7.81
CA ALA A 64 1.40 -31.22 8.08
C ALA A 64 1.53 -32.18 9.28
N VAL A 65 0.59 -32.17 10.23
CA VAL A 65 0.69 -33.02 11.43
C VAL A 65 0.23 -34.44 11.14
N HIS A 66 1.02 -35.43 11.55
CA HIS A 66 0.62 -36.83 11.52
C HIS A 66 -0.16 -37.15 12.79
N LEU A 67 -1.45 -37.38 12.64
CA LEU A 67 -2.33 -37.79 13.72
C LEU A 67 -2.67 -39.28 13.57
N PRO A 68 -2.84 -40.02 14.67
CA PRO A 68 -3.04 -41.48 14.64
C PRO A 68 -4.40 -41.90 14.07
N VAL A 69 -5.26 -40.94 13.72
CA VAL A 69 -6.60 -41.15 13.17
C VAL A 69 -6.82 -40.27 11.95
N PRO A 70 -7.63 -40.73 10.97
CA PRO A 70 -8.08 -39.88 9.89
C PRO A 70 -8.94 -38.75 10.43
N ILE A 71 -8.74 -37.55 9.89
CA ILE A 71 -9.38 -36.33 10.38
C ILE A 71 -10.17 -35.69 9.25
N ASP A 72 -11.44 -35.49 9.52
CA ASP A 72 -12.34 -34.69 8.69
C ASP A 72 -12.64 -33.36 9.38
N PHE A 73 -13.04 -32.37 8.58
CA PHE A 73 -13.34 -31.03 9.06
C PHE A 73 -14.81 -30.69 8.80
N LEU A 74 -15.54 -30.29 9.83
CA LEU A 74 -16.89 -29.75 9.67
C LEU A 74 -16.85 -28.47 8.83
N VAL A 75 -17.71 -28.40 7.81
CA VAL A 75 -17.73 -27.27 6.86
C VAL A 75 -18.09 -25.96 7.56
N LEU A 76 -19.10 -25.98 8.45
CA LEU A 76 -19.61 -24.76 9.08
C LEU A 76 -18.58 -24.08 10.01
N PRO A 77 -17.94 -24.77 10.98
CA PRO A 77 -16.88 -24.16 11.79
C PRO A 77 -15.68 -23.70 10.96
N THR A 78 -15.33 -24.43 9.88
CA THR A 78 -14.28 -24.03 8.94
C THR A 78 -14.59 -22.67 8.30
N LEU A 79 -15.79 -22.49 7.75
CA LEU A 79 -16.22 -21.23 7.15
C LEU A 79 -16.36 -20.11 8.19
N LEU A 80 -16.88 -20.43 9.37
CA LEU A 80 -17.08 -19.47 10.45
C LEU A 80 -15.74 -18.96 11.01
N SER A 81 -14.74 -19.84 11.14
CA SER A 81 -13.38 -19.46 11.54
C SER A 81 -12.78 -18.42 10.58
N PHE A 82 -12.97 -18.62 9.27
CA PHE A 82 -12.51 -17.68 8.24
C PHE A 82 -13.27 -16.36 8.31
N LEU A 83 -14.60 -16.39 8.39
CA LEU A 83 -15.43 -15.19 8.46
C LEU A 83 -15.11 -14.33 9.68
N ILE A 84 -15.03 -14.94 10.87
CA ILE A 84 -14.66 -14.23 12.10
C ILE A 84 -13.26 -13.59 11.95
N CYS A 85 -12.31 -14.35 11.40
CA CYS A 85 -10.97 -13.85 11.12
C CYS A 85 -11.00 -12.60 10.23
N VAL A 86 -11.71 -12.65 9.09
CA VAL A 86 -11.85 -11.52 8.16
C VAL A 86 -12.39 -10.27 8.87
N LEU A 87 -13.43 -10.42 9.70
CA LEU A 87 -14.05 -9.28 10.39
C LEU A 87 -13.13 -8.68 11.45
N VAL A 88 -12.52 -9.51 12.29
CA VAL A 88 -11.66 -9.08 13.40
C VAL A 88 -10.35 -8.47 12.88
N VAL A 89 -9.70 -9.15 11.93
CA VAL A 89 -8.49 -8.64 11.27
C VAL A 89 -8.79 -7.41 10.41
N GLY A 90 -9.97 -7.34 9.79
CA GLY A 90 -10.43 -6.15 9.09
C GLY A 90 -10.51 -4.92 10.02
N GLY A 91 -10.91 -5.13 11.28
CA GLY A 91 -10.83 -4.12 12.33
C GLY A 91 -9.40 -3.64 12.59
N ALA A 92 -8.42 -4.56 12.67
CA ALA A 92 -7.01 -4.21 12.84
C ALA A 92 -6.46 -3.40 11.65
N VAL A 93 -6.77 -3.83 10.42
CA VAL A 93 -6.39 -3.15 9.18
C VAL A 93 -7.04 -1.76 9.11
N PHE A 94 -8.31 -1.64 9.50
CA PHE A 94 -9.00 -0.35 9.57
C PHE A 94 -8.35 0.58 10.61
N ALA A 95 -8.07 0.09 11.81
CA ALA A 95 -7.44 0.89 12.87
C ALA A 95 -6.09 1.48 12.43
N MET A 96 -5.28 0.70 11.71
CA MET A 96 -3.98 1.14 11.19
C MET A 96 -4.06 1.97 9.91
N GLY A 97 -4.95 1.61 8.98
CA GLY A 97 -4.99 2.22 7.65
C GLY A 97 -5.65 3.60 7.60
N THR A 98 -6.34 4.03 8.67
CA THR A 98 -7.23 5.20 8.62
C THR A 98 -6.71 6.48 9.26
N GLY A 99 -5.46 6.54 9.72
CA GLY A 99 -4.84 7.78 10.20
C GLY A 99 -3.38 7.60 10.65
N VAL A 100 -2.86 8.57 11.37
CA VAL A 100 -1.44 8.58 11.80
C VAL A 100 -1.17 7.42 12.76
N PRO A 101 -0.07 6.66 12.58
CA PRO A 101 0.28 5.54 13.46
C PRO A 101 0.67 6.07 14.85
N THR A 102 -0.28 6.11 15.77
CA THR A 102 -0.03 6.40 17.20
C THR A 102 0.14 5.11 17.98
N LEU A 103 0.86 5.15 19.11
CA LEU A 103 1.10 3.98 19.95
C LEU A 103 -0.21 3.31 20.40
N HIS A 104 -1.24 4.12 20.69
CA HIS A 104 -2.58 3.62 21.02
C HIS A 104 -3.22 2.84 19.85
N ARG A 105 -3.16 3.37 18.63
CA ARG A 105 -3.71 2.68 17.44
C ARG A 105 -2.98 1.38 17.15
N ILE A 106 -1.66 1.37 17.33
CA ILE A 106 -0.84 0.16 17.19
C ILE A 106 -1.24 -0.87 18.25
N GLY A 107 -1.43 -0.45 19.51
CA GLY A 107 -1.92 -1.33 20.57
C GLY A 107 -3.29 -1.95 20.25
N VAL A 108 -4.27 -1.13 19.84
CA VAL A 108 -5.60 -1.62 19.44
C VAL A 108 -5.51 -2.58 18.25
N ALA A 109 -4.72 -2.24 17.23
CA ALA A 109 -4.55 -3.09 16.05
C ALA A 109 -3.82 -4.40 16.36
N ALA A 110 -2.84 -4.38 17.27
CA ALA A 110 -2.13 -5.58 17.71
C ALA A 110 -3.07 -6.54 18.46
N VAL A 111 -3.92 -6.01 19.35
CA VAL A 111 -4.92 -6.82 20.06
C VAL A 111 -5.94 -7.39 19.07
N LEU A 112 -6.46 -6.59 18.14
CA LEU A 112 -7.41 -7.07 17.12
C LEU A 112 -6.76 -8.11 16.20
N MET A 113 -5.53 -7.87 15.73
CA MET A 113 -4.82 -8.81 14.88
C MET A 113 -4.57 -10.13 15.61
N GLY A 114 -4.01 -10.07 16.82
CA GLY A 114 -3.79 -11.25 17.66
C GLY A 114 -5.09 -12.00 17.98
N ALA A 115 -6.17 -11.28 18.30
CA ALA A 115 -7.49 -11.86 18.51
C ALA A 115 -7.98 -12.61 17.27
N GLY A 116 -7.82 -12.04 16.07
CA GLY A 116 -8.17 -12.69 14.81
C GLY A 116 -7.37 -13.97 14.56
N ILE A 117 -6.05 -13.93 14.80
CA ILE A 117 -5.16 -15.08 14.65
C ILE A 117 -5.57 -16.20 15.63
N VAL A 118 -5.73 -15.87 16.91
CA VAL A 118 -6.14 -16.80 17.99
C VAL A 118 -7.53 -17.37 17.74
N SER A 119 -8.53 -16.51 17.46
CA SER A 119 -9.91 -16.94 17.25
C SER A 119 -10.03 -17.86 16.05
N MET A 120 -9.32 -17.56 14.96
CA MET A 120 -9.33 -18.43 13.79
C MET A 120 -8.73 -19.79 14.11
N HIS A 121 -7.59 -19.83 14.81
CA HIS A 121 -6.97 -21.10 15.18
C HIS A 121 -7.87 -21.97 16.06
N TYR A 122 -8.37 -21.45 17.17
CA TYR A 122 -9.20 -22.26 18.07
C TYR A 122 -10.55 -22.63 17.44
N MET A 123 -11.18 -21.73 16.67
CA MET A 123 -12.38 -22.08 15.90
C MET A 123 -12.09 -23.09 14.80
N GLY A 124 -10.90 -23.03 14.19
CA GLY A 124 -10.42 -24.02 13.22
C GLY A 124 -10.16 -25.39 13.86
N MET A 125 -9.66 -25.42 15.09
CA MET A 125 -9.56 -26.66 15.88
C MET A 125 -10.95 -27.24 16.18
N TYR A 126 -11.94 -26.42 16.52
CA TYR A 126 -13.34 -26.87 16.66
C TYR A 126 -13.96 -27.41 15.35
N ALA A 127 -13.34 -27.15 14.19
CA ALA A 127 -13.78 -27.76 12.94
C ALA A 127 -13.40 -29.24 12.85
N LEU A 128 -12.44 -29.73 13.64
CA LEU A 128 -12.13 -31.16 13.70
C LEU A 128 -13.40 -31.94 14.06
N HIS A 129 -13.74 -32.94 13.23
CA HIS A 129 -14.97 -33.69 13.37
C HIS A 129 -15.09 -34.36 14.76
N SER A 130 -16.33 -34.50 15.22
CA SER A 130 -16.72 -34.87 16.60
C SER A 130 -16.21 -36.23 17.10
N SER A 131 -15.54 -37.01 16.25
CA SER A 131 -14.82 -38.22 16.65
C SER A 131 -13.58 -37.93 17.50
N VAL A 132 -13.12 -36.68 17.61
CA VAL A 132 -11.90 -36.31 18.35
C VAL A 132 -12.23 -35.43 19.55
N ASN A 133 -12.15 -35.98 20.77
CA ASN A 133 -12.17 -35.17 22.00
C ASN A 133 -10.80 -34.53 22.22
N MET A 134 -10.77 -33.20 22.27
CA MET A 134 -9.56 -32.39 22.32
C MET A 134 -9.34 -31.82 23.72
N ALA A 135 -8.12 -31.95 24.25
CA ALA A 135 -7.67 -31.21 25.40
C ALA A 135 -6.55 -30.25 25.01
N HIS A 136 -6.53 -29.09 25.67
CA HIS A 136 -5.48 -28.09 25.53
C HIS A 136 -4.84 -27.82 26.87
N ASP A 137 -3.51 -27.79 26.90
CA ASP A 137 -2.76 -27.27 28.05
C ASP A 137 -3.03 -25.77 28.21
N PRO A 138 -3.65 -25.33 29.32
CA PRO A 138 -3.99 -23.91 29.54
C PRO A 138 -2.77 -22.98 29.49
N ALA A 139 -1.59 -23.44 29.92
CA ALA A 139 -0.38 -22.63 29.91
C ALA A 139 0.08 -22.34 28.48
N LEU A 140 0.01 -23.33 27.60
CA LEU A 140 0.37 -23.18 26.18
C LEU A 140 -0.70 -22.42 25.39
N VAL A 141 -1.96 -22.46 25.81
CA VAL A 141 -3.01 -21.58 25.28
C VAL A 141 -2.72 -20.11 25.61
N VAL A 142 -2.41 -19.80 26.87
CA VAL A 142 -2.05 -18.43 27.25
C VAL A 142 -0.78 -17.98 26.53
N ALA A 143 0.23 -18.85 26.46
CA ALA A 143 1.48 -18.55 25.75
C ALA A 143 1.25 -18.28 24.25
N SER A 144 0.42 -19.08 23.57
CA SER A 144 0.09 -18.86 22.15
C SER A 144 -0.58 -17.51 21.94
N ILE A 145 -1.52 -17.13 22.80
CA ILE A 145 -2.20 -15.82 22.75
C ILE A 145 -1.19 -14.68 22.89
N VAL A 146 -0.31 -14.75 23.90
CA VAL A 146 0.72 -13.74 24.14
C VAL A 146 1.65 -13.61 22.94
N VAL A 147 2.14 -14.73 22.39
CA VAL A 147 2.98 -14.76 21.19
C VAL A 147 2.26 -14.14 20.00
N GLY A 148 1.00 -14.53 19.76
CA GLY A 148 0.19 -14.04 18.65
C GLY A 148 0.00 -12.51 18.69
N VAL A 149 -0.38 -11.96 19.84
CA VAL A 149 -0.58 -10.52 20.03
C VAL A 149 0.74 -9.76 19.93
N ALA A 150 1.78 -10.19 20.65
CA ALA A 150 3.06 -9.48 20.69
C ALA A 150 3.77 -9.48 19.33
N ALA A 151 3.88 -10.64 18.68
CA ALA A 151 4.62 -10.77 17.42
C ALA A 151 3.87 -10.13 16.24
N SER A 152 2.54 -10.24 16.18
CA SER A 152 1.75 -9.52 15.17
C SER A 152 1.76 -8.01 15.40
N GLY A 153 1.78 -7.55 16.65
CA GLY A 153 1.97 -6.15 17.01
C GLY A 153 3.31 -5.59 16.54
N LEU A 154 4.40 -6.35 16.73
CA LEU A 154 5.72 -6.00 16.21
C LEU A 154 5.72 -5.89 14.67
N SER A 155 5.09 -6.84 13.99
CA SER A 155 4.93 -6.80 12.53
C SER A 155 4.17 -5.56 12.07
N LEU A 156 3.04 -5.23 12.71
CA LEU A 156 2.25 -4.05 12.37
C LEU A 156 3.01 -2.75 12.66
N TRP A 157 3.74 -2.68 13.77
CA TRP A 157 4.59 -1.54 14.08
C TRP A 157 5.62 -1.30 12.97
N LEU A 158 6.34 -2.35 12.56
CA LEU A 158 7.32 -2.27 11.47
C LEU A 158 6.67 -1.92 10.12
N ALA A 159 5.46 -2.44 9.88
CA ALA A 159 4.74 -2.25 8.63
C ALA A 159 4.25 -0.81 8.42
N PHE A 160 4.03 -0.04 9.50
CA PHE A 160 3.46 1.31 9.40
C PHE A 160 4.42 2.41 9.85
N VAL A 161 5.44 2.10 10.65
CA VAL A 161 6.51 3.06 11.00
C VAL A 161 7.59 3.10 9.93
N GLY A 162 7.92 1.96 9.30
CA GLY A 162 8.93 1.96 8.25
C GLY A 162 8.41 2.53 6.92
N ALA A 163 9.20 3.38 6.26
CA ALA A 163 8.80 4.04 5.01
C ALA A 163 9.22 3.29 3.73
N THR A 164 9.81 2.09 3.84
CA THR A 164 10.48 1.41 2.71
C THR A 164 9.84 0.07 2.33
N TRP A 165 10.06 -0.37 1.08
CA TRP A 165 9.62 -1.69 0.61
C TRP A 165 10.23 -2.84 1.42
N ARG A 166 11.48 -2.68 1.88
CA ARG A 166 12.17 -3.63 2.75
C ARG A 166 11.42 -3.80 4.08
N SER A 167 10.88 -2.72 4.63
CA SER A 167 10.04 -2.78 5.83
C SER A 167 8.81 -3.64 5.62
N THR A 168 8.15 -3.55 4.46
CA THR A 168 6.99 -4.39 4.15
C THR A 168 7.35 -5.87 4.06
N VAL A 169 8.47 -6.21 3.41
CA VAL A 169 8.95 -7.60 3.32
C VAL A 169 9.29 -8.14 4.70
N MET A 170 10.04 -7.40 5.51
CA MET A 170 10.39 -7.82 6.87
C MET A 170 9.13 -7.95 7.74
N SER A 171 8.17 -7.03 7.62
CA SER A 171 6.92 -7.09 8.37
C SER A 171 6.10 -8.32 7.98
N ALA A 172 6.03 -8.66 6.70
CA ALA A 172 5.36 -9.86 6.23
C ALA A 172 6.03 -11.14 6.75
N ALA A 173 7.37 -11.18 6.81
CA ALA A 173 8.11 -12.28 7.40
C ALA A 173 7.83 -12.42 8.91
N ILE A 174 7.87 -11.32 9.66
CA ILE A 174 7.52 -11.32 11.09
C ILE A 174 6.06 -11.72 11.29
N MET A 175 5.14 -11.28 10.42
CA MET A 175 3.74 -11.68 10.49
C MET A 175 3.58 -13.18 10.26
N ALA A 176 4.21 -13.73 9.22
CA ALA A 176 4.18 -15.17 8.95
C ALA A 176 4.69 -15.97 10.15
N LEU A 177 5.83 -15.55 10.72
CA LEU A 177 6.38 -16.15 11.92
C LEU A 177 5.45 -15.98 13.14
N ALA A 178 4.77 -14.85 13.29
CA ALA A 178 3.81 -14.64 14.38
C ALA A 178 2.63 -15.62 14.30
N ILE A 179 2.05 -15.77 13.11
CA ILE A 179 0.93 -16.69 12.88
C ILE A 179 1.41 -18.13 13.13
N SER A 180 2.54 -18.54 12.55
CA SER A 180 3.10 -19.88 12.71
C SER A 180 3.52 -20.18 14.15
N ALA A 181 4.19 -19.24 14.83
CA ALA A 181 4.60 -19.41 16.22
C ALA A 181 3.40 -19.57 17.14
N MET A 182 2.34 -18.78 16.95
CA MET A 182 1.10 -18.96 17.71
C MET A 182 0.52 -20.36 17.48
N HIS A 183 0.36 -20.76 16.21
CA HIS A 183 -0.22 -22.06 15.86
C HIS A 183 0.58 -23.23 16.44
N TYR A 184 1.90 -23.27 16.23
CA TYR A 184 2.72 -24.39 16.72
C TYR A 184 2.87 -24.38 18.24
N THR A 185 2.81 -23.21 18.89
CA THR A 185 2.73 -23.13 20.37
C THR A 185 1.43 -23.74 20.87
N ALA A 186 0.30 -23.43 20.24
CA ALA A 186 -0.99 -24.00 20.60
C ALA A 186 -1.06 -25.51 20.31
N MET A 187 -0.50 -25.96 19.18
CA MET A 187 -0.39 -27.38 18.84
C MET A 187 0.53 -28.16 19.77
N ALA A 188 1.57 -27.55 20.34
CA ALA A 188 2.41 -28.19 21.35
C ALA A 188 1.61 -28.56 22.62
N GLY A 189 0.55 -27.80 22.91
CA GLY A 189 -0.35 -28.05 24.04
C GLY A 189 -1.60 -28.87 23.68
N PHE A 190 -1.74 -29.30 22.43
CA PHE A 190 -2.89 -30.06 21.95
C PHE A 190 -2.73 -31.56 22.22
N GLN A 191 -3.77 -32.18 22.77
CA GLN A 191 -3.83 -33.61 23.03
C GLN A 191 -5.19 -34.20 22.61
N ILE A 192 -5.16 -35.42 22.05
CA ILE A 192 -6.36 -36.20 21.74
C ILE A 192 -6.66 -37.10 22.95
N VAL A 193 -7.84 -36.93 23.56
CA VAL A 193 -8.20 -37.60 24.83
C VAL A 193 -9.02 -38.87 24.61
N SER A 194 -9.92 -38.90 23.62
CA SER A 194 -10.68 -40.12 23.28
C SER A 194 -11.22 -40.04 21.86
N LEU A 195 -11.35 -41.21 21.23
CA LEU A 195 -12.12 -41.38 20.01
C LEU A 195 -13.55 -41.74 20.39
N CYS A 196 -14.53 -40.89 20.06
CA CYS A 196 -15.93 -41.22 20.27
C CYS A 196 -16.45 -42.08 19.11
N GLU A 197 -17.32 -43.05 19.41
CA GLU A 197 -18.15 -43.71 18.40
C GLU A 197 -18.93 -42.62 17.62
N PRO A 198 -19.03 -42.74 16.28
CA PRO A 198 -19.70 -41.72 15.46
C PRO A 198 -21.15 -41.56 15.92
N ASP A 199 -21.50 -40.35 16.35
CA ASP A 199 -22.84 -40.01 16.77
C ASP A 199 -23.81 -40.22 15.59
N LYS A 200 -24.89 -40.97 15.81
CA LYS A 200 -25.90 -41.30 14.77
C LYS A 200 -26.83 -40.13 14.46
N ILE A 201 -26.52 -38.94 14.97
CA ILE A 201 -27.29 -37.72 14.79
C ILE A 201 -26.82 -37.05 13.50
N GLY A 202 -27.59 -37.24 12.42
CA GLY A 202 -27.58 -36.49 11.15
C GLY A 202 -26.21 -36.07 10.61
N ALA A 203 -25.75 -36.72 9.52
CA ALA A 203 -24.47 -36.45 8.86
C ALA A 203 -24.26 -34.94 8.58
N ALA A 204 -23.59 -34.25 9.50
CA ALA A 204 -23.18 -32.88 9.30
C ALA A 204 -22.23 -32.82 8.09
N PRO A 205 -22.30 -31.79 7.23
CA PRO A 205 -21.39 -31.70 6.09
C PRO A 205 -19.94 -31.69 6.56
N VAL A 206 -19.18 -32.70 6.14
CA VAL A 206 -17.75 -32.83 6.41
C VAL A 206 -16.94 -32.60 5.15
N LEU A 207 -15.78 -32.01 5.34
CA LEU A 207 -14.75 -31.79 4.36
C LEU A 207 -13.65 -32.82 4.63
N SER A 208 -13.47 -33.74 3.69
CA SER A 208 -12.38 -34.70 3.79
C SER A 208 -11.04 -34.00 3.72
N GLN A 209 -10.02 -34.58 4.36
CA GLN A 209 -8.66 -34.07 4.32
C GLN A 209 -8.17 -33.81 2.88
N ASN A 210 -8.51 -34.70 1.94
CA ASN A 210 -8.17 -34.57 0.52
C ASN A 210 -8.86 -33.37 -0.15
N LEU A 211 -10.15 -33.16 0.13
CA LEU A 211 -10.90 -32.03 -0.44
C LEU A 211 -10.41 -30.70 0.14
N LEU A 212 -10.11 -30.66 1.43
CA LEU A 212 -9.48 -29.50 2.07
C LEU A 212 -8.11 -29.21 1.43
N ALA A 213 -7.28 -30.22 1.20
CA ALA A 213 -5.98 -30.05 0.53
C ALA A 213 -6.13 -29.47 -0.88
N ILE A 214 -7.14 -29.91 -1.66
CA ILE A 214 -7.45 -29.34 -2.98
C ILE A 214 -7.86 -27.86 -2.86
N ILE A 215 -8.75 -27.53 -1.93
CA ILE A 215 -9.19 -26.14 -1.70
C ILE A 215 -7.99 -25.25 -1.34
N VAL A 216 -7.16 -25.71 -0.41
CA VAL A 216 -5.95 -25.00 0.03
C VAL A 216 -4.96 -24.83 -1.13
N ALA A 217 -4.79 -25.84 -2.00
CA ALA A 217 -3.94 -25.74 -3.17
C ALA A 217 -4.43 -24.69 -4.19
N VAL A 218 -5.75 -24.64 -4.44
CA VAL A 218 -6.35 -23.61 -5.31
C VAL A 218 -6.15 -22.22 -4.71
N VAL A 219 -6.39 -22.06 -3.42
CA VAL A 219 -6.16 -20.79 -2.71
C VAL A 219 -4.67 -20.40 -2.76
N ALA A 220 -3.76 -21.37 -2.60
CA ALA A 220 -2.32 -21.15 -2.68
C ALA A 220 -1.87 -20.64 -4.05
N PHE A 221 -2.43 -21.22 -5.12
CA PHE A 221 -2.19 -20.77 -6.48
C PHE A 221 -2.66 -19.32 -6.69
N VAL A 222 -3.87 -18.98 -6.24
CA VAL A 222 -4.43 -17.63 -6.34
C VAL A 222 -3.59 -16.62 -5.55
N VAL A 223 -3.24 -16.94 -4.30
CA VAL A 223 -2.39 -16.09 -3.44
C VAL A 223 -1.03 -15.85 -4.07
N SER A 224 -0.40 -16.90 -4.62
CA SER A 224 0.88 -16.78 -5.32
C SER A 224 0.76 -15.86 -6.54
N GLY A 225 -0.31 -15.99 -7.34
CA GLY A 225 -0.57 -15.10 -8.47
C GLY A 225 -0.76 -13.64 -8.04
N LEU A 226 -1.53 -13.39 -6.99
CA LEU A 226 -1.72 -12.04 -6.44
C LEU A 226 -0.41 -11.46 -5.89
N PHE A 227 0.38 -12.28 -5.18
CA PHE A 227 1.69 -11.88 -4.68
C PHE A 227 2.62 -11.46 -5.83
N LEU A 228 2.75 -12.29 -6.87
CA LEU A 228 3.55 -11.97 -8.05
C LEU A 228 3.06 -10.68 -8.73
N LEU A 229 1.74 -10.48 -8.83
CA LEU A 229 1.17 -9.25 -9.37
C LEU A 229 1.61 -8.02 -8.56
N THR A 230 1.67 -8.11 -7.23
CA THR A 230 2.16 -7.00 -6.38
C THR A 230 3.65 -6.70 -6.52
N LEU A 231 4.44 -7.64 -7.06
CA LEU A 231 5.85 -7.44 -7.34
C LEU A 231 6.10 -6.77 -8.70
N VAL A 232 5.13 -6.81 -9.61
CA VAL A 232 5.21 -6.09 -10.89
C VAL A 232 5.18 -4.58 -10.61
N PRO A 233 6.24 -3.82 -10.92
CA PRO A 233 6.23 -2.38 -10.76
C PRO A 233 5.12 -1.77 -11.61
N GLU A 234 4.36 -0.80 -11.09
CA GLU A 234 3.29 -0.09 -11.83
C GLU A 234 3.83 0.74 -13.04
N GLY A 235 5.11 0.64 -13.37
CA GLY A 235 5.75 1.28 -14.51
C GLY A 235 5.65 0.43 -15.79
N GLY A 236 4.68 0.73 -16.65
CA GLY A 236 4.68 0.25 -18.03
C GLY A 236 3.32 0.18 -18.72
N LEU A 237 2.23 -0.06 -17.98
CA LEU A 237 0.91 -0.30 -18.59
C LEU A 237 0.03 0.95 -18.75
N ALA A 238 0.41 2.09 -18.16
CA ALA A 238 -0.26 3.37 -18.38
C ALA A 238 0.30 4.18 -19.58
N ALA A 239 1.32 3.66 -20.27
CA ALA A 239 1.98 4.35 -21.38
C ALA A 239 1.45 3.97 -22.77
N SER A 240 0.54 2.98 -22.89
CA SER A 240 0.06 2.48 -24.19
C SER A 240 -1.43 2.73 -24.49
N VAL A 241 -2.14 3.50 -23.65
CA VAL A 241 -3.51 3.97 -23.99
C VAL A 241 -3.53 5.49 -23.99
N ILE A 242 -3.00 6.07 -25.06
CA ILE A 242 -3.38 7.41 -25.51
C ILE A 242 -4.57 7.19 -26.44
N PRO A 243 -5.80 7.61 -26.10
CA PRO A 243 -6.82 7.82 -27.12
C PRO A 243 -6.30 8.93 -28.03
N ALA A 244 -6.23 8.68 -29.34
CA ALA A 244 -5.94 9.73 -30.31
C ALA A 244 -6.93 10.88 -30.10
N ALA A 245 -6.40 12.07 -29.77
CA ALA A 245 -7.21 13.28 -29.68
C ALA A 245 -7.85 13.57 -31.05
N PRO A 246 -9.10 14.06 -31.12
CA PRO A 246 -9.72 14.46 -32.38
C PRO A 246 -8.89 15.58 -33.00
N ALA A 247 -8.60 15.46 -34.30
CA ALA A 247 -7.94 16.52 -35.07
C ALA A 247 -8.82 17.79 -35.05
N MET A 248 -8.36 18.83 -34.35
CA MET A 248 -8.99 20.14 -34.33
C MET A 248 -8.64 20.84 -35.65
N GLN A 249 -9.65 21.06 -36.50
CA GLN A 249 -9.53 21.87 -37.72
C GLN A 249 -9.15 23.31 -37.35
N PRO A 250 -8.25 23.97 -38.10
CA PRO A 250 -7.94 25.37 -37.87
C PRO A 250 -9.16 26.24 -38.20
N ALA A 251 -9.66 26.96 -37.19
CA ALA A 251 -10.66 28.00 -37.38
C ALA A 251 -10.06 29.12 -38.24
N THR A 252 -10.58 29.28 -39.45
CA THR A 252 -10.34 30.45 -40.30
C THR A 252 -11.01 31.65 -39.65
N ALA A 253 -10.22 32.50 -38.99
CA ALA A 253 -10.67 33.80 -38.54
C ALA A 253 -10.75 34.76 -39.74
N ASN A 254 -11.96 35.22 -40.04
CA ASN A 254 -12.23 36.29 -41.00
C ASN A 254 -11.49 37.57 -40.60
N LEU A 255 -10.64 38.06 -41.51
CA LEU A 255 -10.05 39.40 -41.44
C LEU A 255 -11.06 40.40 -42.02
N GLN A 256 -11.51 41.33 -41.18
CA GLN A 256 -12.17 42.57 -41.60
C GLN A 256 -11.24 43.73 -41.21
N PRO A 257 -10.87 44.65 -42.13
CA PRO A 257 -10.00 45.78 -41.81
C PRO A 257 -10.82 47.04 -41.48
N ALA A 258 -10.42 47.76 -40.43
CA ALA A 258 -10.73 49.19 -40.21
C ALA A 258 -9.78 49.75 -39.12
N PRO A 259 -9.57 51.07 -39.02
CA PRO A 259 -8.62 51.85 -39.81
C PRO A 259 -7.46 52.43 -38.95
N GLU A 260 -6.42 52.90 -39.64
CA GLU A 260 -5.32 53.72 -39.10
C GLU A 260 -5.84 54.97 -38.38
N ASP A 261 -5.39 55.21 -37.14
CA ASP A 261 -4.76 56.50 -36.80
C ASP A 261 -4.00 56.47 -35.46
N ALA A 262 -2.99 57.36 -35.40
CA ALA A 262 -2.32 57.93 -34.22
C ALA A 262 -1.31 57.11 -33.37
N ARG A 263 -0.03 57.24 -33.77
CA ARG A 263 1.15 57.74 -33.00
C ARG A 263 1.27 57.40 -31.50
N ASP A 264 2.38 56.72 -31.13
CA ASP A 264 3.53 57.28 -30.39
C ASP A 264 4.31 56.22 -29.56
N THR A 265 5.63 56.20 -29.79
CA THR A 265 6.81 55.74 -28.99
C THR A 265 6.74 54.69 -27.85
N PRO A 266 7.82 53.88 -27.68
CA PRO A 266 7.87 52.79 -26.70
C PRO A 266 8.25 53.28 -25.30
N ALA A 267 7.36 53.15 -24.33
CA ALA A 267 7.67 53.34 -22.92
C ALA A 267 8.02 52.00 -22.26
N ALA A 268 9.25 51.91 -21.77
CA ALA A 268 9.71 50.89 -20.87
C ALA A 268 8.80 50.84 -19.62
N ALA A 269 8.03 49.77 -19.48
CA ALA A 269 7.32 49.47 -18.26
C ALA A 269 8.29 48.77 -17.30
N ASP A 270 8.88 49.62 -16.45
CA ASP A 270 9.35 49.38 -15.10
C ASP A 270 8.79 48.08 -14.49
N ARG A 271 9.65 47.08 -14.30
CA ARG A 271 9.32 45.85 -13.56
C ARG A 271 9.82 46.02 -12.14
N ASP A 272 8.95 46.53 -11.27
CA ASP A 272 9.18 46.56 -9.83
C ASP A 272 9.55 45.15 -9.30
N PRO A 273 10.74 44.96 -8.71
CA PRO A 273 11.17 43.67 -8.16
C PRO A 273 10.39 43.25 -6.90
N VAL A 274 9.51 44.10 -6.35
CA VAL A 274 8.78 43.85 -5.09
C VAL A 274 7.45 43.10 -5.30
N SER A 275 6.93 43.04 -6.54
CA SER A 275 5.66 42.38 -6.87
C SER A 275 5.72 40.84 -6.89
N SER A 276 6.92 40.25 -7.00
CA SER A 276 7.12 38.80 -7.05
C SER A 276 6.92 38.09 -5.69
N LEU A 277 7.03 38.83 -4.57
CA LEU A 277 6.93 38.28 -3.20
C LEU A 277 5.50 37.93 -2.76
N HIS A 278 4.48 38.45 -3.45
CA HIS A 278 3.07 38.28 -3.06
C HIS A 278 2.23 37.43 -4.01
N ARG A 279 2.85 36.70 -4.96
CA ARG A 279 2.08 35.76 -5.81
C ARG A 279 1.64 34.56 -5.00
N ILE A 280 0.35 34.24 -5.09
CA ILE A 280 -0.33 33.20 -4.31
C ILE A 280 -1.02 32.23 -5.27
N LEU A 281 -0.94 30.95 -4.95
CA LEU A 281 -1.65 29.86 -5.63
C LEU A 281 -2.79 29.34 -4.74
N PRO A 282 -4.01 29.13 -5.29
CA PRO A 282 -5.09 28.51 -4.56
C PRO A 282 -4.78 27.03 -4.33
N VAL A 283 -4.82 26.59 -3.08
CA VAL A 283 -4.59 25.20 -2.69
C VAL A 283 -5.74 24.64 -1.87
N GLU A 284 -5.96 23.34 -1.98
CA GLU A 284 -6.94 22.62 -1.19
C GLU A 284 -6.28 21.46 -0.45
N LYS A 285 -6.62 21.32 0.84
CA LYS A 285 -6.20 20.19 1.66
C LYS A 285 -7.35 19.80 2.58
N ASN A 286 -7.81 18.55 2.49
CA ASN A 286 -8.93 18.02 3.28
C ASN A 286 -10.24 18.84 3.14
N GLY A 287 -10.56 19.34 1.94
CA GLY A 287 -11.78 20.12 1.69
C GLY A 287 -11.72 21.58 2.14
N ARG A 288 -10.60 22.04 2.71
CA ARG A 288 -10.38 23.45 3.06
C ARG A 288 -9.52 24.12 1.99
N ARG A 289 -10.04 25.21 1.42
CA ARG A 289 -9.30 26.10 0.51
C ARG A 289 -8.39 27.01 1.33
N SER A 290 -7.14 27.07 0.93
CA SER A 290 -6.10 27.92 1.50
C SER A 290 -5.30 28.53 0.35
N ASN A 291 -4.46 29.50 0.69
CA ASN A 291 -3.61 30.21 -0.24
C ASN A 291 -2.15 29.85 0.06
N MET A 292 -1.43 29.36 -0.94
CA MET A 292 0.00 29.04 -0.83
C MET A 292 0.83 30.13 -1.51
N PRO A 293 1.78 30.75 -0.82
CA PRO A 293 2.67 31.70 -1.46
C PRO A 293 3.69 30.98 -2.36
N VAL A 294 3.99 31.56 -3.53
CA VAL A 294 4.83 30.95 -4.57
C VAL A 294 6.28 30.68 -4.09
N TRP A 295 6.82 31.48 -3.16
CA TRP A 295 8.17 31.28 -2.62
C TRP A 295 8.36 29.96 -1.85
N ARG A 296 7.25 29.34 -1.41
CA ARG A 296 7.23 28.06 -0.71
C ARG A 296 7.14 26.86 -1.67
N LEU A 297 6.95 27.11 -2.97
CA LEU A 297 6.76 26.09 -3.99
C LEU A 297 8.09 25.52 -4.48
N PHE A 298 8.24 24.20 -4.42
CA PHE A 298 9.40 23.46 -4.94
C PHE A 298 9.12 22.91 -6.33
N ALA A 299 7.95 22.31 -6.54
CA ALA A 299 7.60 21.71 -7.83
C ALA A 299 6.09 21.69 -8.08
N VAL A 300 5.72 21.64 -9.36
CA VAL A 300 4.35 21.49 -9.85
C VAL A 300 4.28 20.24 -10.70
N GLN A 301 3.27 19.41 -10.45
CA GLN A 301 2.97 18.22 -11.25
C GLN A 301 1.56 18.32 -11.82
N ALA A 302 1.41 18.19 -13.14
CA ALA A 302 0.11 18.18 -13.80
C ALA A 302 -0.58 16.82 -13.68
N GLN A 303 -1.87 16.83 -13.36
CA GLN A 303 -2.77 15.68 -13.40
C GLN A 303 -4.03 16.04 -14.17
N ALA A 304 -4.02 15.78 -15.49
CA ALA A 304 -5.10 16.13 -16.42
C ALA A 304 -5.46 17.63 -16.38
N HIS A 305 -6.52 17.99 -15.66
CA HIS A 305 -7.06 19.36 -15.60
C HIS A 305 -6.66 20.14 -14.34
N TYR A 306 -5.94 19.53 -13.40
CA TYR A 306 -5.48 20.18 -12.16
C TYR A 306 -3.99 19.95 -11.93
N THR A 307 -3.45 20.59 -10.90
CA THR A 307 -2.05 20.49 -10.53
C THR A 307 -1.86 20.08 -9.07
N LEU A 308 -0.76 19.38 -8.82
CA LEU A 308 -0.26 19.08 -7.49
C LEU A 308 0.95 19.97 -7.22
N LEU A 309 0.90 20.72 -6.13
CA LEU A 309 1.97 21.63 -5.70
C LEU A 309 2.75 20.99 -4.56
N PHE A 310 4.07 20.86 -4.72
CA PHE A 310 4.95 20.31 -3.71
C PHE A 310 5.69 21.45 -3.00
N ASP A 311 5.61 21.49 -1.67
CA ASP A 311 6.24 22.53 -0.84
C ASP A 311 7.53 22.08 -0.13
N GLY A 312 8.01 20.87 -0.45
CA GLY A 312 9.14 20.21 0.21
C GLY A 312 8.73 19.14 1.20
N GLU A 313 7.63 19.32 1.93
CA GLU A 313 7.18 18.37 2.96
C GLU A 313 5.90 17.63 2.55
N THR A 314 4.98 18.33 1.90
CA THR A 314 3.67 17.82 1.54
C THR A 314 3.22 18.27 0.15
N THR A 315 2.34 17.47 -0.44
CA THR A 315 1.71 17.79 -1.72
C THR A 315 0.33 18.39 -1.49
N TRP A 316 0.05 19.49 -2.17
CA TRP A 316 -1.18 20.27 -2.09
C TRP A 316 -1.93 20.18 -3.40
N PHE A 317 -3.25 20.03 -3.34
CA PHE A 317 -4.08 20.08 -4.54
C PHE A 317 -4.25 21.52 -4.98
N CYS A 318 -4.09 21.81 -6.27
CA CYS A 318 -4.37 23.11 -6.87
C CYS A 318 -5.34 22.90 -8.04
N PRO A 319 -6.50 23.58 -8.06
CA PRO A 319 -7.50 23.38 -9.11
C PRO A 319 -7.08 23.94 -10.48
N LEU A 320 -6.00 24.74 -10.54
CA LEU A 320 -5.51 25.34 -11.77
C LEU A 320 -4.76 24.30 -12.63
N SER A 321 -4.88 24.46 -13.95
CA SER A 321 -4.09 23.71 -14.92
C SER A 321 -2.62 24.12 -14.89
N ILE A 322 -1.74 23.28 -15.43
CA ILE A 322 -0.30 23.57 -15.45
C ILE A 322 0.05 24.86 -16.19
N SER A 323 -0.68 25.22 -17.25
CA SER A 323 -0.45 26.44 -18.00
C SER A 323 -0.89 27.70 -17.23
N GLU A 324 -1.97 27.60 -16.46
CA GLU A 324 -2.43 28.68 -15.57
C GLU A 324 -1.48 28.85 -14.38
N VAL A 325 -0.95 27.76 -13.84
CA VAL A 325 0.12 27.86 -12.83
C VAL A 325 1.37 28.48 -13.45
N GLU A 326 1.78 28.06 -14.65
CA GLU A 326 2.96 28.59 -15.34
C GLU A 326 2.88 30.11 -15.60
N SER A 327 1.70 30.65 -15.91
CA SER A 327 1.53 32.10 -16.11
C SER A 327 1.64 32.91 -14.82
N ILE A 328 1.35 32.30 -13.66
CA ILE A 328 1.48 32.92 -12.34
C ILE A 328 2.94 32.86 -11.87
N LEU A 329 3.73 31.87 -12.30
CA LEU A 329 5.11 31.71 -11.85
C LEU A 329 6.08 32.68 -12.56
N ASP A 330 7.17 33.01 -11.87
CA ASP A 330 8.27 33.77 -12.46
C ASP A 330 9.15 32.83 -13.29
N SER A 331 9.33 33.12 -14.58
CA SER A 331 10.14 32.31 -15.49
C SER A 331 11.64 32.36 -15.20
N SER A 332 12.08 33.31 -14.37
CA SER A 332 13.46 33.37 -13.89
C SER A 332 13.75 32.39 -12.74
N THR A 333 12.73 32.03 -11.96
CA THR A 333 12.84 31.10 -10.82
C THR A 333 12.27 29.72 -11.14
N PHE A 334 11.22 29.64 -11.95
CA PHE A 334 10.54 28.39 -12.28
C PHE A 334 10.74 28.00 -13.74
N ALA A 335 11.03 26.72 -13.97
CA ALA A 335 11.22 26.19 -15.31
C ALA A 335 10.39 24.93 -15.54
N ARG A 336 9.66 24.91 -16.66
CA ARG A 336 8.96 23.72 -17.14
C ARG A 336 9.96 22.72 -17.73
N VAL A 337 10.18 21.61 -17.04
CA VAL A 337 11.15 20.57 -17.44
C VAL A 337 10.50 19.41 -18.20
N HIS A 338 9.18 19.29 -18.08
CA HIS A 338 8.37 18.32 -18.79
C HIS A 338 6.98 18.89 -19.10
N ARG A 339 6.25 18.29 -20.05
CA ARG A 339 4.86 18.69 -20.34
C ARG A 339 3.97 18.66 -19.10
N SER A 340 4.32 17.88 -18.09
CA SER A 340 3.59 17.75 -16.82
C SER A 340 4.36 18.25 -15.59
N HIS A 341 5.55 18.83 -15.72
CA HIS A 341 6.34 19.24 -14.54
C HIS A 341 7.00 20.61 -14.69
N ILE A 342 6.85 21.43 -13.64
CA ILE A 342 7.56 22.70 -13.44
C ILE A 342 8.34 22.57 -12.13
N ILE A 343 9.58 23.06 -12.10
CA ILE A 343 10.44 23.01 -10.92
C ILE A 343 10.97 24.40 -10.57
N ASN A 344 11.24 24.62 -9.29
CA ASN A 344 11.93 25.81 -8.78
C ASN A 344 13.45 25.64 -8.90
N LEU A 345 14.08 26.41 -9.79
CA LEU A 345 15.51 26.33 -10.07
C LEU A 345 16.39 26.71 -8.87
N ASP A 346 15.90 27.52 -7.93
CA ASP A 346 16.69 27.98 -6.79
C ASP A 346 16.69 26.97 -5.62
N ARG A 347 15.78 26.00 -5.63
CA ARG A 347 15.64 24.96 -4.59
C ARG A 347 16.38 23.67 -4.91
N PHE A 348 16.98 23.59 -6.09
CA PHE A 348 17.58 22.39 -6.62
C PHE A 348 19.04 22.65 -7.01
N THR A 349 19.96 21.83 -6.53
CA THR A 349 21.41 22.02 -6.72
C THR A 349 22.01 21.04 -7.71
N PHE A 350 21.47 19.82 -7.80
CA PHE A 350 22.01 18.78 -8.69
C PHE A 350 20.92 17.97 -9.38
N VAL A 351 21.25 17.48 -10.59
CA VAL A 351 20.41 16.57 -11.37
C VAL A 351 21.20 15.27 -11.56
N ARG A 352 20.77 14.18 -10.91
CA ARG A 352 21.37 12.85 -11.05
C ARG A 352 20.45 11.96 -11.88
N ARG A 353 21.03 11.16 -12.77
CA ARG A 353 20.27 10.16 -13.53
C ARG A 353 19.87 9.01 -12.60
N SER A 354 18.57 8.79 -12.42
CA SER A 354 18.04 7.69 -11.62
C SER A 354 17.47 6.62 -12.54
N GLY A 355 18.18 5.49 -12.67
CA GLY A 355 17.70 4.29 -13.39
C GLY A 355 17.44 4.46 -14.90
N GLY A 356 17.00 3.35 -15.51
CA GLY A 356 16.89 3.15 -16.97
C GLY A 356 15.85 3.98 -17.71
N ASP A 357 15.01 4.77 -17.02
CA ASP A 357 13.79 5.36 -17.62
C ASP A 357 13.83 6.87 -17.86
N GLY A 358 15.01 7.49 -17.83
CA GLY A 358 15.12 8.93 -18.09
C GLY A 358 14.48 9.82 -17.03
N MET A 359 14.24 9.25 -15.84
CA MET A 359 13.94 9.96 -14.61
C MET A 359 15.20 10.64 -14.09
N PHE A 360 15.06 11.88 -13.67
CA PHE A 360 16.15 12.60 -13.03
C PHE A 360 15.77 12.90 -11.59
N GLU A 361 16.65 12.53 -10.69
CA GLU A 361 16.56 12.92 -9.30
C GLU A 361 17.13 14.33 -9.20
N VAL A 362 16.28 15.27 -8.81
CA VAL A 362 16.70 16.63 -8.54
C VAL A 362 16.97 16.72 -7.03
N MET A 363 18.23 16.90 -6.70
CA MET A 363 18.73 16.97 -5.33
C MET A 363 18.62 18.42 -4.85
N GLY A 364 17.81 18.66 -3.82
CA GLY A 364 17.78 19.88 -3.00
C GLY A 364 17.99 19.51 -1.54
N ASP A 365 17.37 20.24 -0.61
CA ASP A 365 17.30 19.85 0.82
C ASP A 365 16.53 18.52 1.02
N ILE A 366 15.69 18.14 0.06
CA ILE A 366 14.88 16.92 0.05
C ILE A 366 14.95 16.31 -1.36
N PRO A 367 15.22 14.98 -1.50
CA PRO A 367 15.31 14.33 -2.81
C PRO A 367 13.94 14.29 -3.49
N TYR A 368 13.84 14.80 -4.72
CA TYR A 368 12.60 14.82 -5.50
C TYR A 368 12.83 14.27 -6.91
N ASN A 369 12.09 13.24 -7.30
CA ASN A 369 12.21 12.58 -8.61
C ASN A 369 11.33 13.27 -9.65
N VAL A 370 11.95 13.80 -10.71
CA VAL A 370 11.25 14.55 -11.77
C VAL A 370 11.58 13.95 -13.15
N PRO A 371 10.56 13.63 -13.98
CA PRO A 371 10.81 13.32 -15.38
C PRO A 371 11.26 14.58 -16.12
N VAL A 372 12.37 14.51 -16.87
CA VAL A 372 12.87 15.63 -17.69
C VAL A 372 12.83 15.25 -19.16
N ALA A 373 12.19 16.09 -19.98
CA ALA A 373 12.09 15.89 -21.42
C ALA A 373 13.47 15.80 -22.08
N ARG A 374 13.67 14.86 -23.02
CA ARG A 374 14.96 14.60 -23.69
C ARG A 374 15.62 15.88 -24.24
N ALA A 375 14.83 16.76 -24.86
CA ALA A 375 15.30 18.03 -25.43
C ALA A 375 15.72 19.09 -24.40
N ARG A 376 15.18 19.06 -23.16
CA ARG A 376 15.47 20.08 -22.12
C ARG A 376 16.58 19.67 -21.16
N ARG A 377 17.18 18.49 -21.32
CA ARG A 377 18.24 17.95 -20.44
C ARG A 377 19.50 18.79 -20.41
N GLY A 378 20.02 19.16 -21.59
CA GLY A 378 21.25 19.96 -21.71
C GLY A 378 21.08 21.34 -21.11
N TRP A 379 19.97 22.01 -21.44
CA TRP A 379 19.61 23.32 -20.91
C TRP A 379 19.47 23.32 -19.39
N LEU A 380 18.76 22.33 -18.81
CA LEU A 380 18.55 22.26 -17.36
C LEU A 380 19.88 22.07 -16.60
N LYS A 381 20.77 21.23 -17.12
CA LYS A 381 22.09 21.01 -16.51
C LYS A 381 22.91 22.31 -16.49
N GLN A 382 22.89 23.07 -17.58
CA GLN A 382 23.62 24.34 -17.69
C GLN A 382 23.07 25.41 -16.73
N GLN A 383 21.73 25.52 -16.62
CA GLN A 383 21.08 26.49 -15.73
C GLN A 383 21.40 26.24 -14.25
N LEU A 384 21.36 24.99 -13.82
CA LEU A 384 21.66 24.63 -12.43
C LEU A 384 23.15 24.79 -12.11
N GLN A 385 24.05 24.46 -13.04
CA GLN A 385 25.49 24.67 -12.87
C GLN A 385 25.85 26.17 -12.73
N HIS A 386 25.24 27.04 -13.54
CA HIS A 386 25.48 28.49 -13.48
C HIS A 386 24.99 29.13 -12.17
N ARG A 387 23.89 28.62 -11.59
CA ARG A 387 23.37 29.11 -10.30
C ARG A 387 24.17 28.62 -9.10
N VAL A 388 24.73 27.41 -9.16
CA VAL A 388 25.66 26.90 -8.13
C VAL A 388 26.97 27.71 -8.09
N SER A 389 27.43 28.26 -9.22
CA SER A 389 28.64 29.11 -9.25
C SER A 389 28.43 30.53 -8.73
N ILE A 390 27.18 31.02 -8.62
CA ILE A 390 26.86 32.37 -8.12
C ILE A 390 26.70 32.37 -6.58
N VAL A 391 26.47 31.21 -5.96
CA VAL A 391 26.21 31.06 -4.51
C VAL A 391 27.48 30.68 -3.72
N LYS A 392 28.65 30.63 -4.38
CA LYS A 392 29.97 30.58 -3.75
C LYS A 392 30.65 31.94 -3.89
#